data_AF-A0A6A0HP59-F1
#
_entry.id   AF-A0A6A0HP59-F1
#
_cell.length_a   1.000
_cell.length_b   1.000
_cell.length_c   1.000
_cell.angle_alpha   90.00
_cell.angle_beta   90.00
_cell.angle_gamma   90.00
#
_symmetry.space_group_name_H-M   'P 1'
#
loop_
_entity.id
_entity.type
_entity.pdbx_description
1 polymer ?
#
loop_
_entity_poly.entity_id
_entity_poly.type
_entity_poly.pdbx_seq_one_letter_code
_entity_poly.pdbx_strand_id
1 'polypeptide(L)'
;METAWNISARYVDTDLERPRWRFTANYRLWRTLQIGAEYNPAAGEIGPLVTWYLFTETPQWPAVFMGISSDRIGSPQGKQSYYLTLAKHLPRTPLSLYASLNYSEWQRGYNFPFGGNLALPYNFSVRPMYDGRRSHVVLTHFYRRHSFSLLYIWLEKIGVSYAVGF
;
A
#
# COMPACT_ATOMS: atom_id res chain seq x y z
N MET A 1 -12.07 -9.32 17.33
CA MET A 1 -11.81 -10.39 16.34
C MET A 1 -10.79 -9.84 15.35
N GLU A 2 -9.63 -10.49 15.22
CA GLU A 2 -8.71 -10.19 14.12
C GLU A 2 -9.41 -10.58 12.81
N THR A 3 -9.49 -9.64 11.86
CA THR A 3 -9.99 -9.90 10.50
C THR A 3 -8.93 -10.66 9.73
N ALA A 4 -9.31 -11.84 9.22
CA ALA A 4 -8.40 -12.70 8.46
C ALA A 4 -8.33 -12.26 6.99
N TRP A 5 -9.42 -11.70 6.46
CA TRP A 5 -9.51 -11.21 5.08
C TRP A 5 -9.53 -9.67 5.03
N ASN A 6 -8.96 -9.13 3.96
CA ASN A 6 -9.13 -7.75 3.54
C ASN A 6 -9.32 -7.70 2.02
N ILE A 7 -10.44 -7.13 1.57
CA ILE A 7 -10.75 -6.94 0.16
C ILE A 7 -10.81 -5.45 -0.12
N SER A 8 -10.26 -5.01 -1.25
CA SER A 8 -10.34 -3.62 -1.68
C SER A 8 -10.62 -3.46 -3.16
N ALA A 9 -11.22 -2.34 -3.51
CA ALA A 9 -11.37 -1.85 -4.87
C ALA A 9 -10.87 -0.39 -4.92
N ARG A 10 -10.10 -0.08 -5.96
CA ARG A 10 -9.54 1.24 -6.21
C ARG A 10 -9.82 1.67 -7.64
N TYR A 11 -10.25 2.91 -7.79
CA TYR A 11 -10.29 3.63 -9.06
C TYR A 11 -9.29 4.79 -9.08
N VAL A 12 -8.62 5.01 -10.20
CA VAL A 12 -7.80 6.20 -10.45
C VAL A 12 -8.20 6.77 -11.81
N ASP A 13 -8.46 8.07 -11.86
CA ASP A 13 -8.80 8.80 -13.07
C ASP A 13 -7.54 9.04 -13.92
N THR A 14 -7.27 8.11 -14.83
CA THR A 14 -6.06 8.12 -15.66
C THR A 14 -6.30 7.39 -16.98
N ASP A 15 -5.56 7.81 -18.00
CA ASP A 15 -5.58 7.22 -19.34
C ASP A 15 -4.88 5.85 -19.36
N LEU A 16 -4.07 5.53 -18.35
CA LEU A 16 -3.44 4.22 -18.22
C LEU A 16 -4.47 3.16 -17.81
N GLU A 17 -4.53 2.06 -18.57
CA GLU A 17 -5.49 0.98 -18.33
C GLU A 17 -5.22 0.27 -16.99
N ARG A 18 -3.98 -0.18 -16.76
CA ARG A 18 -3.60 -0.99 -15.60
C ARG A 18 -4.02 -0.37 -14.25
N PRO A 19 -3.66 0.87 -13.90
CA PRO A 19 -4.02 1.42 -12.59
C PRO A 19 -5.47 1.88 -12.46
N ARG A 20 -6.20 2.02 -13.58
CA ARG A 20 -7.55 2.62 -13.61
C ARG A 20 -8.50 1.92 -12.68
N TRP A 21 -8.51 0.59 -12.72
CA TRP A 21 -9.24 -0.25 -11.78
C TRP A 21 -8.28 -1.28 -11.19
N ARG A 22 -8.25 -1.37 -9.86
CA ARG A 22 -7.55 -2.43 -9.15
C ARG A 22 -8.44 -3.00 -8.07
N PHE A 23 -8.47 -4.32 -7.99
CA PHE A 23 -9.07 -5.09 -6.92
C PHE A 23 -7.96 -5.83 -6.19
N THR A 24 -8.03 -5.94 -4.87
CA THR A 24 -7.12 -6.78 -4.10
C THR A 24 -7.88 -7.64 -3.13
N ALA A 25 -7.39 -8.86 -2.91
CA ALA A 25 -7.83 -9.74 -1.85
C ALA A 25 -6.59 -10.21 -1.09
N ASN A 26 -6.56 -9.94 0.21
CA ASN A 26 -5.47 -10.31 1.09
C ASN A 26 -6.01 -11.18 2.22
N TYR A 27 -5.26 -12.21 2.57
CA TYR A 27 -5.52 -13.15 3.65
C TYR A 27 -4.32 -13.22 4.59
N ARG A 28 -4.58 -13.06 5.88
CA ARG A 28 -3.59 -13.25 6.94
C ARG A 28 -3.43 -14.74 7.23
N LEU A 29 -2.45 -15.36 6.59
CA LEU A 29 -2.14 -16.78 6.77
C LEU A 29 -1.56 -17.06 8.17
N TRP A 30 -0.68 -16.17 8.64
CA TRP A 30 -0.12 -16.19 10.00
C TRP A 30 -0.07 -14.78 10.57
N ARG A 31 0.19 -14.64 11.88
CA ARG A 31 0.31 -13.32 12.55
C ARG A 31 1.30 -12.38 11.86
N THR A 32 2.32 -12.93 11.23
CA THR A 32 3.37 -12.18 10.52
C THR A 32 3.31 -12.33 9.01
N LEU A 33 2.46 -13.18 8.44
CA LEU A 33 2.41 -13.45 7.00
C LEU A 33 1.03 -13.17 6.42
N GLN A 34 1.01 -12.31 5.42
CA GLN A 34 -0.14 -12.04 4.57
C GLN A 34 0.18 -12.47 3.14
N ILE A 35 -0.78 -13.15 2.52
CA ILE A 35 -0.75 -13.50 1.10
C ILE A 35 -1.98 -12.92 0.43
N GLY A 36 -1.94 -12.73 -0.87
CA GLY A 36 -3.06 -12.16 -1.60
C GLY A 36 -2.86 -12.16 -3.09
N ALA A 37 -3.84 -11.60 -3.76
CA ALA A 37 -3.81 -11.35 -5.18
C ALA A 37 -4.34 -9.95 -5.47
N GLU A 38 -3.84 -9.36 -6.54
CA GLU A 38 -4.41 -8.18 -7.18
C GLU A 38 -4.94 -8.53 -8.56
N TYR A 39 -5.99 -7.84 -8.97
CA TYR A 39 -6.59 -7.94 -10.28
C TYR A 39 -6.81 -6.55 -10.87
N ASN A 40 -6.27 -6.31 -12.06
CA ASN A 40 -6.40 -5.06 -12.79
C ASN A 40 -7.18 -5.35 -14.10
N PRO A 41 -8.53 -5.27 -14.09
CA PRO A 41 -9.36 -5.77 -15.19
C PRO A 41 -9.11 -5.06 -16.52
N ALA A 42 -8.88 -3.75 -16.50
CA ALA A 42 -8.65 -2.97 -17.71
C ALA A 42 -7.37 -3.39 -18.45
N ALA A 43 -6.41 -4.00 -17.75
CA ALA A 43 -5.19 -4.56 -18.36
C ALA A 43 -5.21 -6.11 -18.42
N GLY A 44 -6.29 -6.77 -17.98
CA GLY A 44 -6.36 -8.24 -17.92
C GLY A 44 -5.26 -8.88 -17.06
N GLU A 45 -4.79 -8.20 -16.01
CA GLU A 45 -3.65 -8.64 -15.20
C GLU A 45 -4.08 -9.17 -13.83
N ILE A 46 -3.49 -10.29 -13.43
CA ILE A 46 -3.51 -10.79 -12.05
C ILE A 46 -2.07 -10.88 -11.53
N GLY A 47 -1.86 -10.49 -10.27
CA GLY A 47 -0.53 -10.50 -9.65
C GLY A 47 -0.57 -11.00 -8.20
N PRO A 48 0.47 -11.69 -7.72
CA PRO A 48 0.56 -12.08 -6.33
C PRO A 48 0.88 -10.89 -5.44
N LEU A 49 0.34 -10.93 -4.22
CA LEU A 49 0.69 -10.03 -3.12
C LEU A 49 1.21 -10.87 -1.96
N VAL A 50 2.36 -10.51 -1.41
CA VAL A 50 2.90 -11.14 -0.20
C VAL A 50 3.48 -10.05 0.69
N THR A 51 3.22 -10.14 1.99
CA THR A 51 3.87 -9.32 3.02
C THR A 51 4.23 -10.20 4.19
N TRP A 52 5.52 -10.23 4.55
CA TRP A 52 6.05 -10.99 5.68
C TRP A 52 6.78 -10.08 6.66
N TYR A 53 6.26 -9.97 7.87
CA TYR A 53 6.91 -9.30 8.99
C TYR A 53 8.03 -10.17 9.56
N LEU A 54 9.25 -9.67 9.44
CA LEU A 54 10.45 -10.26 10.03
C LEU A 54 10.58 -9.84 11.49
N PHE A 55 10.27 -8.56 11.77
CA PHE A 55 10.23 -7.99 13.10
C PHE A 55 9.00 -7.11 13.24
N THR A 56 8.24 -7.31 14.31
CA THR A 56 7.17 -6.40 14.72
C THR A 56 7.77 -5.20 15.44
N GLU A 57 7.14 -4.04 15.31
CA GLU A 57 7.58 -2.82 15.99
C GLU A 57 7.63 -3.01 17.52
N THR A 58 8.66 -2.47 18.14
CA THR A 58 8.78 -2.32 19.60
C THR A 58 9.03 -0.84 19.93
N PRO A 59 9.05 -0.42 21.20
CA PRO A 59 9.38 0.96 21.54
C PRO A 59 10.75 1.41 20.98
N GLN A 60 11.73 0.50 20.94
CA GLN A 60 13.11 0.78 20.52
C GLN A 60 13.37 0.47 19.04
N TRP A 61 12.66 -0.49 18.44
CA TRP A 61 12.94 -0.98 17.09
C TRP A 61 11.76 -0.77 16.13
N PRO A 62 12.01 -0.36 14.87
CA PRO A 62 10.99 -0.32 13.85
C PRO A 62 10.48 -1.73 13.52
N ALA A 63 9.26 -1.81 13.00
CA ALA A 63 8.85 -3.00 12.27
C ALA A 63 9.71 -3.14 11.01
N VAL A 64 10.04 -4.38 10.68
CA VAL A 64 10.75 -4.74 9.45
C VAL A 64 9.94 -5.81 8.74
N PHE A 65 9.60 -5.56 7.49
CA PHE A 65 8.84 -6.51 6.70
C PHE A 65 9.26 -6.44 5.24
N MET A 66 9.09 -7.57 4.55
CA MET A 66 9.40 -7.69 3.13
C MET A 66 8.22 -8.25 2.37
N GLY A 67 8.25 -8.14 1.05
CA GLY A 67 7.15 -8.66 0.27
C GLY A 67 7.27 -8.47 -1.23
N ILE A 68 6.19 -8.88 -1.88
CA ILE A 68 5.99 -8.82 -3.33
C ILE A 68 4.69 -8.07 -3.58
N SER A 69 4.73 -7.16 -4.55
CA SER A 69 3.56 -6.49 -5.10
C SER A 69 3.78 -6.19 -6.56
N SER A 70 2.74 -5.77 -7.27
CA SER A 70 2.94 -5.02 -8.50
C SER A 70 3.97 -3.92 -8.30
N ASP A 71 4.75 -3.63 -9.33
CA ASP A 71 5.53 -2.40 -9.39
C ASP A 71 4.57 -1.17 -9.37
N ARG A 72 5.11 0.04 -9.44
CA ARG A 72 4.39 1.30 -9.22
C ARG A 72 3.13 1.43 -10.09
N ILE A 73 2.20 2.29 -9.67
CA ILE A 73 0.92 2.56 -10.35
C ILE A 73 1.08 2.82 -11.86
N GLY A 74 2.18 3.43 -12.31
CA GLY A 74 2.44 3.73 -13.72
C GLY A 74 3.26 2.69 -14.48
N SER A 75 3.62 1.56 -13.86
CA SER A 75 4.47 0.55 -14.50
C SER A 75 3.67 -0.35 -15.46
N PRO A 76 4.32 -0.90 -16.50
CA PRO A 76 3.67 -1.82 -17.43
C PRO A 76 3.11 -3.08 -16.76
N GLN A 77 2.17 -3.74 -17.44
CA GLN A 77 1.62 -5.02 -17.02
C GLN A 77 2.71 -6.08 -16.77
N GLY A 78 2.48 -6.91 -15.76
CA GLY A 78 3.33 -8.06 -15.43
C GLY A 78 4.64 -7.68 -14.73
N LYS A 79 4.83 -6.40 -14.38
CA LYS A 79 5.99 -5.95 -13.61
C LYS A 79 5.71 -6.01 -12.13
N GLN A 80 6.55 -6.76 -11.42
CA GLN A 80 6.54 -6.88 -9.97
C GLN A 80 7.64 -6.03 -9.33
N SER A 81 7.50 -5.87 -8.03
CA SER A 81 8.48 -5.26 -7.17
C SER A 81 8.65 -6.03 -5.87
N TYR A 82 9.89 -6.10 -5.41
CA TYR A 82 10.29 -6.81 -4.20
C TYR A 82 10.82 -5.78 -3.22
N TYR A 83 10.18 -5.69 -2.06
CA TYR A 83 10.46 -4.61 -1.12
C TYR A 83 10.91 -5.15 0.24
N LEU A 84 11.71 -4.34 0.93
CA LEU A 84 12.05 -4.45 2.34
C LEU A 84 11.80 -3.08 2.98
N THR A 85 10.88 -3.02 3.92
CA THR A 85 10.40 -1.78 4.54
C THR A 85 10.71 -1.76 6.03
N LEU A 86 11.15 -0.59 6.49
CA LEU A 86 11.23 -0.20 7.89
C LEU A 86 10.07 0.74 8.20
N ALA A 87 9.33 0.50 9.28
CA ALA A 87 8.24 1.37 9.71
C ALA A 87 8.25 1.60 11.22
N LYS A 88 8.00 2.84 11.66
CA LYS A 88 8.00 3.21 13.08
C LYS A 88 6.91 4.24 13.37
N HIS A 89 6.14 4.01 14.42
CA HIS A 89 5.32 5.02 15.06
C HIS A 89 6.19 5.89 15.99
N LEU A 90 6.14 7.21 15.79
CA LEU A 90 6.91 8.15 16.59
C LEU A 90 6.24 8.39 17.94
N PRO A 91 6.93 8.12 19.07
CA PRO A 91 6.36 8.31 20.40
C PRO A 91 5.80 9.71 20.60
N ARG A 92 4.64 9.81 21.27
CA ARG A 92 3.97 11.08 21.63
C ARG A 92 3.46 11.92 20.45
N THR A 93 3.43 11.37 19.24
CA THR A 93 2.85 12.05 18.07
C THR A 93 1.89 11.09 17.36
N PRO A 94 0.92 11.60 16.58
CA PRO A 94 0.08 10.74 15.74
C PRO A 94 0.77 10.32 14.44
N LEU A 95 2.10 10.47 14.34
CA LEU A 95 2.87 10.24 13.11
C LEU A 95 3.53 8.86 13.12
N SER A 96 3.36 8.12 12.04
CA SER A 96 4.15 6.94 11.71
C SER A 96 4.92 7.18 10.43
N LEU A 97 6.18 6.77 10.36
CA LEU A 97 7.05 6.93 9.21
C LEU A 97 7.47 5.57 8.66
N TYR A 98 7.75 5.52 7.37
CA TYR A 98 8.35 4.35 6.75
C TYR A 98 9.33 4.74 5.64
N ALA A 99 10.30 3.85 5.41
CA ALA A 99 11.19 3.89 4.26
C ALA A 99 11.41 2.45 3.77
N SER A 100 11.60 2.30 2.47
CA SER A 100 11.74 0.99 1.84
C SER A 100 12.90 0.97 0.87
N LEU A 101 13.63 -0.14 0.84
CA LEU A 101 14.39 -0.56 -0.33
C LEU A 101 13.44 -1.35 -1.23
N ASN A 102 13.46 -1.09 -2.53
CA ASN A 102 12.56 -1.74 -3.48
C ASN A 102 13.28 -2.08 -4.79
N TYR A 103 13.32 -3.35 -5.16
CA TYR A 103 13.77 -3.78 -6.48
C TYR A 103 12.59 -3.76 -7.46
N SER A 104 12.71 -2.99 -8.54
CA SER A 104 11.70 -2.82 -9.58
C SER A 104 12.06 -3.64 -10.80
N GLU A 105 11.20 -4.58 -11.20
CA GLU A 105 11.38 -5.32 -12.45
C GLU A 105 11.20 -4.44 -13.69
N TRP A 106 10.41 -3.37 -13.59
CA TRP A 106 10.27 -2.42 -14.68
C TRP A 106 11.58 -1.68 -14.96
N GLN A 107 12.25 -1.20 -13.90
CA GLN A 107 13.50 -0.44 -14.02
C GLN A 107 14.76 -1.31 -13.97
N ARG A 108 14.62 -2.61 -13.67
CA ARG A 108 15.72 -3.56 -13.44
C ARG A 108 16.73 -3.03 -12.43
N GLY A 109 16.24 -2.44 -11.34
CA GLY A 109 17.08 -1.78 -10.36
C GLY A 109 16.36 -1.33 -9.10
N TYR A 110 17.13 -0.81 -8.15
CA TYR A 110 16.61 -0.38 -6.86
C TYR A 110 16.05 1.04 -6.89
N ASN A 111 15.01 1.28 -6.11
CA ASN A 111 14.51 2.60 -5.74
C ASN A 111 14.17 2.64 -4.24
N PHE A 112 13.95 3.84 -3.73
CA PHE A 112 13.79 4.10 -2.29
C PHE A 112 12.46 4.81 -1.99
N PRO A 113 11.33 4.08 -1.95
CA PRO A 113 10.07 4.64 -1.51
C PRO A 113 10.11 5.03 -0.03
N PHE A 114 9.44 6.12 0.33
CA PHE A 114 9.28 6.54 1.72
C PHE A 114 7.98 7.32 1.91
N GLY A 115 7.54 7.47 3.15
CA GLY A 115 6.35 8.23 3.46
C GLY A 115 6.02 8.20 4.93
N GLY A 116 4.83 8.70 5.26
CA GLY A 116 4.34 8.67 6.63
C GLY A 116 2.84 8.78 6.69
N ASN A 117 2.25 8.27 7.77
CA ASN A 117 0.84 8.36 8.06
C ASN A 117 0.62 9.24 9.29
N LEU A 118 -0.16 10.29 9.13
CA LEU A 118 -0.63 11.14 10.20
C LEU A 118 -2.05 10.71 10.58
N ALA A 119 -2.23 10.18 11.79
CA ALA A 119 -3.56 9.94 12.34
C ALA A 119 -4.21 11.25 12.75
N LEU A 120 -5.48 11.43 12.38
CA LEU A 120 -6.26 12.64 12.63
C LEU A 120 -7.49 12.29 13.48
N PRO A 121 -8.11 13.28 14.15
CA PRO A 121 -9.38 13.09 14.83
C PRO A 121 -10.48 12.53 13.92
N TYR A 122 -11.54 11.98 14.52
CA TYR A 122 -12.71 11.44 13.81
C TYR A 122 -12.39 10.30 12.83
N ASN A 123 -11.42 9.46 13.18
CA ASN A 123 -11.01 8.28 12.40
C ASN A 123 -10.53 8.63 10.98
N PHE A 124 -9.83 9.75 10.83
CA PHE A 124 -9.15 10.10 9.58
C PHE A 124 -7.66 9.77 9.65
N SER A 125 -7.05 9.53 8.49
CA SER A 125 -5.61 9.61 8.34
C SER A 125 -5.21 10.21 7.01
N VAL A 126 -4.08 10.92 7.01
CA VAL A 126 -3.45 11.44 5.79
C VAL A 126 -2.08 10.81 5.63
N ARG A 127 -1.81 10.31 4.43
CA ARG A 127 -0.58 9.60 4.12
C ARG A 127 0.10 10.19 2.88
N PRO A 128 0.99 11.17 3.02
CA PRO A 128 1.93 11.54 1.97
C PRO A 128 2.97 10.43 1.78
N MET A 129 3.32 10.17 0.52
CA MET A 129 4.31 9.16 0.16
C MET A 129 5.01 9.52 -1.14
N TYR A 130 6.24 9.03 -1.29
CA TYR A 130 7.01 9.03 -2.51
C TYR A 130 7.30 7.58 -2.90
N ASP A 131 6.96 7.18 -4.13
CA ASP A 131 7.08 5.79 -4.60
C ASP A 131 8.46 5.45 -5.19
N GLY A 132 9.45 6.33 -4.97
CA GLY A 132 10.76 6.25 -5.61
C GLY A 132 10.86 7.02 -6.93
N ARG A 133 9.74 7.51 -7.48
CA ARG A 133 9.70 8.38 -8.68
C ARG A 133 8.70 9.52 -8.60
N ARG A 134 7.52 9.29 -8.03
CA ARG A 134 6.43 10.26 -7.98
C ARG A 134 5.79 10.25 -6.58
N SER A 135 5.25 11.41 -6.21
CA SER A 135 4.60 11.61 -4.92
C SER A 135 3.10 11.33 -5.00
N HIS A 136 2.52 10.89 -3.89
CA HIS A 136 1.10 10.62 -3.76
C HIS A 136 0.64 11.09 -2.39
N VAL A 137 -0.63 11.46 -2.28
CA VAL A 137 -1.28 11.71 -0.99
C VAL A 137 -2.55 10.89 -0.92
N VAL A 138 -2.77 10.23 0.21
CA VAL A 138 -3.98 9.44 0.47
C VAL A 138 -4.64 9.94 1.73
N LEU A 139 -5.88 10.41 1.64
CA LEU A 139 -6.75 10.69 2.78
C LEU A 139 -7.68 9.49 2.98
N THR A 140 -7.76 8.95 4.19
CA THR A 140 -8.61 7.79 4.51
C THR A 140 -9.51 8.09 5.69
N HIS A 141 -10.77 7.68 5.60
CA HIS A 141 -11.71 7.62 6.71
C HIS A 141 -11.98 6.16 7.08
N PHE A 142 -11.93 5.85 8.37
CA PHE A 142 -12.16 4.50 8.90
C PHE A 142 -13.51 4.42 9.62
N TYR A 143 -14.31 3.43 9.27
CA TYR A 143 -15.59 3.15 9.92
C TYR A 143 -15.77 1.64 10.15
N ARG A 144 -15.65 1.21 11.42
CA ARG A 144 -15.72 -0.20 11.82
C ARG A 144 -14.72 -1.06 11.03
N ARG A 145 -15.22 -1.91 10.13
CA ARG A 145 -14.46 -2.82 9.28
C ARG A 145 -14.15 -2.24 7.90
N HIS A 146 -14.58 -1.00 7.64
CA HIS A 146 -14.52 -0.35 6.35
C HIS A 146 -13.51 0.80 6.35
N SER A 147 -12.88 1.04 5.21
CA SER A 147 -12.10 2.24 4.95
C SER A 147 -12.45 2.83 3.59
N PHE A 148 -12.61 4.14 3.54
CA PHE A 148 -12.86 4.92 2.34
C PHE A 148 -11.70 5.89 2.14
N SER A 149 -11.12 5.92 0.96
CA SER A 149 -9.97 6.78 0.69
C SER A 149 -10.18 7.66 -0.53
N LEU A 150 -9.72 8.91 -0.41
CA LEU A 150 -9.46 9.83 -1.50
C LEU A 150 -7.96 9.77 -1.84
N LEU A 151 -7.66 9.64 -3.12
CA LEU A 151 -6.30 9.46 -3.63
C LEU A 151 -5.93 10.65 -4.49
N TYR A 152 -4.76 11.23 -4.23
CA TYR A 152 -4.12 12.19 -5.12
C TYR A 152 -2.80 11.58 -5.60
N ILE A 153 -2.92 10.86 -6.72
CA ILE A 153 -1.87 10.03 -7.32
C ILE A 153 -0.99 10.90 -8.21
N TRP A 154 0.33 10.78 -8.08
CA TRP A 154 1.32 11.60 -8.77
C TRP A 154 1.19 13.12 -8.53
N LEU A 155 0.34 13.52 -7.57
CA LEU A 155 -0.12 14.90 -7.41
C LEU A 155 -0.72 15.49 -8.70
N GLU A 156 -1.34 14.64 -9.51
CA GLU A 156 -1.92 15.00 -10.82
C GLU A 156 -3.28 14.36 -11.04
N LYS A 157 -3.46 13.12 -10.54
CA LYS A 157 -4.63 12.28 -10.82
C LYS A 157 -5.42 12.02 -9.54
N ILE A 158 -6.73 12.11 -9.63
CA ILE A 158 -7.63 11.83 -8.51
C ILE A 158 -8.06 10.37 -8.57
N GLY A 159 -8.27 9.77 -7.41
CA GLY A 159 -8.82 8.42 -7.31
C GLY A 159 -9.59 8.22 -6.03
N VAL A 160 -10.27 7.09 -5.97
CA VAL A 160 -11.02 6.64 -4.79
C VAL A 160 -10.68 5.19 -4.49
N SER A 161 -10.77 4.81 -3.22
CA SER A 161 -10.63 3.42 -2.81
C SER A 161 -11.63 3.09 -1.72
N TYR A 162 -12.08 1.85 -1.73
CA TYR A 162 -12.86 1.26 -0.65
C TYR A 162 -12.22 -0.06 -0.25
N ALA A 163 -12.17 -0.34 1.05
CA ALA A 163 -11.76 -1.65 1.56
C ALA A 163 -12.63 -2.09 2.72
N VAL A 164 -12.74 -3.40 2.90
CA VAL A 164 -13.43 -4.04 4.01
C VAL A 164 -12.63 -5.24 4.53
N GLY A 165 -12.55 -5.39 5.85
CA GLY A 165 -11.96 -6.55 6.50
C GLY A 165 -13.00 -7.42 7.21
N PHE A 166 -12.81 -8.75 7.23
CA PHE A 166 -13.66 -9.67 8.00
C PHE A 166 -12.94 -10.91 8.49
#